data_AF-B0TUE8-F1
#
_entry.id   AF-B0TUE8-F1
#
_cell.length_a   1.000
_cell.length_b   1.000
_cell.length_c   1.000
_cell.angle_alpha   90.00
_cell.angle_beta   90.00
_cell.angle_gamma   90.00
#
_symmetry.space_group_name_H-M   'P 1'
#
loop_
_entity.id
_entity.type
_entity.pdbx_description
1 polymer ?
#
loop_
_entity_poly.entity_id
_entity_poly.type
_entity_poly.pdbx_seq_one_letter_code
_entity_poly.pdbx_strand_id
1 'polypeptide(L)'
;MCRAISVLAVLITLLSGCSSTEQGVIFDELEQRAGVIYYQDALYTGIFIHKDKLQRVRAKGYLIDGQLQGEVVSYDGYARVTRTEHFKDGKPHGILTKFYEDGTVEEQGQFEAGEAVGKWLLYYESGALARESFHKNDRPEGQWTYFNEDGTIKETRVYKNGQWIE
;
A
#
# COMPACT_ATOMS: atom_id res chain seq x y z
N MET A 1 -64.29 -2.80 -34.19
CA MET A 1 -64.12 -4.07 -33.47
C MET A 1 -62.80 -3.96 -32.69
N CYS A 2 -62.87 -3.61 -31.40
CA CYS A 2 -62.53 -4.49 -30.26
C CYS A 2 -61.04 -4.92 -30.25
N ARG A 3 -60.17 -4.61 -29.28
CA ARG A 3 -60.31 -4.08 -27.91
C ARG A 3 -59.03 -3.29 -27.51
N ALA A 4 -59.21 -2.30 -26.65
CA ALA A 4 -58.17 -1.77 -25.77
C ALA A 4 -57.99 -2.70 -24.57
N ILE A 5 -56.73 -2.93 -24.14
CA ILE A 5 -56.38 -3.13 -22.72
C ILE A 5 -55.09 -2.36 -22.46
N SER A 6 -55.23 -1.29 -21.68
CA SER A 6 -54.17 -0.55 -21.02
C SER A 6 -53.55 -1.39 -19.89
N VAL A 7 -52.23 -1.48 -19.80
CA VAL A 7 -51.54 -1.70 -18.51
C VAL A 7 -50.22 -0.92 -18.50
N LEU A 8 -50.26 0.15 -17.71
CA LEU A 8 -49.19 0.75 -16.91
C LEU A 8 -47.77 0.86 -17.49
N ALA A 9 -47.41 2.11 -17.77
CA ALA A 9 -46.05 2.58 -17.61
C ALA A 9 -45.56 2.27 -16.17
N VAL A 10 -44.50 1.48 -16.05
CA VAL A 10 -43.62 1.55 -14.89
C VAL A 10 -42.22 1.83 -15.44
N LEU A 11 -41.94 3.12 -15.53
CA LEU A 11 -40.61 3.66 -15.61
C LEU A 11 -39.92 3.33 -14.27
N ILE A 12 -39.30 2.17 -14.14
CA ILE A 12 -38.43 1.88 -12.99
C ILE A 12 -37.08 2.53 -13.27
N THR A 13 -37.01 3.84 -13.01
CA THR A 13 -35.75 4.48 -12.67
C THR A 13 -35.43 4.11 -11.22
N LEU A 14 -34.77 2.97 -11.03
CA LEU A 14 -33.98 2.74 -9.83
C LEU A 14 -32.55 3.17 -10.13
N LEU A 15 -32.29 4.41 -9.73
CA LEU A 15 -30.97 4.96 -9.49
C LEU A 15 -30.17 4.04 -8.56
N SER A 16 -28.85 4.09 -8.77
CA SER A 16 -27.81 3.85 -7.75
C SER A 16 -27.77 2.46 -7.13
N GLY A 17 -27.10 1.58 -7.87
CA GLY A 17 -26.47 0.40 -7.30
C GLY A 17 -25.36 -0.15 -8.18
N CYS A 18 -24.73 0.67 -9.05
CA CYS A 18 -23.41 0.30 -9.54
C CYS A 18 -22.47 0.45 -8.35
N SER A 19 -22.45 -0.54 -7.46
CA SER A 19 -21.19 -0.89 -6.86
C SER A 19 -20.37 -1.38 -8.05
N SER A 20 -19.66 -0.48 -8.71
CA SER A 20 -18.44 -0.87 -9.38
C SER A 20 -17.56 -1.40 -8.25
N THR A 21 -17.77 -2.65 -7.86
CA THR A 21 -16.65 -3.48 -7.43
C THR A 21 -15.71 -3.38 -8.61
N GLU A 22 -14.75 -2.47 -8.52
CA GLU A 22 -13.77 -2.24 -9.56
C GLU A 22 -13.15 -3.62 -9.83
N GLN A 23 -13.55 -4.23 -10.95
CA GLN A 23 -13.14 -5.59 -11.28
C GLN A 23 -11.67 -5.50 -11.65
N GLY A 24 -10.80 -5.74 -10.67
CA GLY A 24 -9.36 -5.80 -10.88
C GLY A 24 -8.96 -7.08 -11.60
N VAL A 25 -7.81 -7.03 -12.29
CA VAL A 25 -7.22 -8.19 -12.95
C VAL A 25 -6.32 -8.93 -11.95
N ILE A 26 -6.37 -10.26 -11.96
CA ILE A 26 -5.47 -11.06 -11.13
C ILE A 26 -4.03 -10.84 -11.61
N PHE A 27 -3.11 -10.53 -10.70
CA PHE A 27 -1.73 -10.17 -11.06
C PHE A 27 -1.03 -11.25 -11.89
N ASP A 28 -1.35 -12.53 -11.64
CA ASP A 28 -0.80 -13.68 -12.40
C ASP A 28 -1.26 -13.73 -13.87
N GLU A 29 -2.31 -12.98 -14.24
CA GLU A 29 -2.78 -12.82 -15.63
C GLU A 29 -2.09 -11.64 -16.34
N LEU A 30 -1.31 -10.84 -15.61
CA LEU A 30 -0.58 -9.70 -16.14
C LEU A 30 0.84 -10.12 -16.53
N GLU A 31 1.38 -9.48 -17.57
CA GLU A 31 2.74 -9.73 -18.03
C GLU A 31 3.64 -8.56 -17.67
N GLN A 32 4.76 -8.84 -16.98
CA GLN A 32 5.75 -7.81 -16.65
C GLN A 32 6.92 -7.85 -17.64
N ARG A 33 7.16 -6.73 -18.34
CA ARG A 33 8.27 -6.54 -19.28
C ARG A 33 9.09 -5.32 -18.86
N ALA A 34 10.35 -5.53 -18.48
CA ALA A 34 11.27 -4.47 -18.06
C ALA A 34 10.68 -3.52 -16.98
N GLY A 35 9.94 -4.08 -16.01
CA GLY A 35 9.31 -3.30 -14.93
C GLY A 35 7.96 -2.68 -15.27
N VAL A 36 7.49 -2.79 -16.52
CA VAL A 36 6.20 -2.28 -16.99
C VAL A 36 5.21 -3.44 -17.14
N ILE A 37 3.97 -3.23 -16.72
CA ILE A 37 2.93 -4.26 -16.69
C ILE A 37 1.97 -4.13 -17.87
N TYR A 38 1.71 -5.26 -18.52
CA TYR A 38 0.86 -5.41 -19.70
C TYR A 38 -0.30 -6.37 -19.43
N TYR A 39 -1.41 -6.17 -20.12
CA TYR A 39 -2.52 -7.12 -20.22
C TYR A 39 -2.91 -7.24 -21.69
N GLN A 40 -2.93 -8.47 -22.23
CA GLN A 40 -3.23 -8.72 -23.65
C GLN A 40 -2.40 -7.83 -24.59
N ASP A 41 -1.09 -7.75 -24.35
CA ASP A 41 -0.12 -6.94 -25.11
C ASP A 41 -0.28 -5.41 -25.05
N ALA A 42 -1.24 -4.89 -24.29
CA ALA A 42 -1.40 -3.45 -24.03
C ALA A 42 -0.89 -3.06 -22.65
N LEU A 43 -0.43 -1.81 -22.49
CA LEU A 43 -0.09 -1.25 -21.17
C LEU A 43 -1.32 -1.30 -20.27
N TYR A 44 -1.15 -1.83 -19.05
CA TYR A 44 -2.27 -2.04 -18.16
C TYR A 44 -2.57 -0.81 -17.31
N THR A 45 -3.83 -0.38 -17.31
CA THR A 45 -4.37 0.65 -16.40
C THR A 45 -5.58 0.09 -15.67
N GLY A 46 -5.52 0.07 -14.35
CA GLY A 46 -6.57 -0.51 -13.51
C GLY A 46 -6.04 -1.14 -12.24
N ILE A 47 -6.94 -1.84 -11.54
CA ILE A 47 -6.61 -2.50 -10.27
C ILE A 47 -5.99 -3.85 -10.54
N PHE A 48 -4.83 -4.12 -9.93
CA PHE A 48 -4.35 -5.48 -9.82
C PHE A 48 -4.76 -6.11 -8.49
N ILE A 49 -4.95 -7.42 -8.51
CA ILE A 49 -5.20 -8.23 -7.32
C ILE A 49 -4.19 -9.37 -7.30
N HIS A 50 -3.26 -9.35 -6.36
CA HIS A 50 -2.36 -10.48 -6.13
C HIS A 50 -3.02 -11.46 -5.16
N LYS A 51 -3.11 -12.73 -5.55
CA LYS A 51 -3.65 -13.81 -4.72
C LYS A 51 -2.59 -14.88 -4.47
N ASP A 52 -2.66 -15.55 -3.33
CA ASP A 52 -1.82 -16.74 -3.09
C ASP A 52 -2.42 -18.02 -3.69
N LYS A 53 -1.70 -19.14 -3.54
CA LYS A 53 -2.12 -20.47 -4.02
C LYS A 53 -3.47 -20.94 -3.46
N LEU A 54 -3.88 -20.43 -2.31
CA LEU A 54 -5.17 -20.73 -1.66
C LEU A 54 -6.26 -19.72 -2.05
N GLN A 55 -6.03 -18.91 -3.11
CA GLN A 55 -6.96 -17.91 -3.62
C GLN A 55 -7.24 -16.74 -2.66
N ARG A 56 -6.41 -16.55 -1.64
CA ARG A 56 -6.53 -15.43 -0.69
C ARG A 56 -5.84 -14.19 -1.27
N VAL A 57 -6.48 -13.04 -1.16
CA VAL A 57 -5.90 -11.75 -1.58
C VAL A 57 -4.71 -11.41 -0.69
N ARG A 58 -3.57 -11.11 -1.31
CA ARG A 58 -2.30 -10.75 -0.66
C ARG A 58 -1.87 -9.33 -0.93
N ALA A 59 -2.28 -8.75 -2.05
CA ALA A 59 -2.13 -7.33 -2.28
C ALA A 59 -3.18 -6.83 -3.28
N LYS A 60 -3.48 -5.55 -3.20
CA LYS A 60 -4.23 -4.81 -4.23
C LYS A 60 -3.62 -3.43 -4.39
N GLY A 61 -3.75 -2.86 -5.58
CA GLY A 61 -3.33 -1.50 -5.87
C GLY A 61 -3.72 -1.10 -7.28
N TYR A 62 -3.31 0.08 -7.70
CA TYR A 62 -3.66 0.64 -9.00
C TYR A 62 -2.43 0.80 -9.89
N LEU A 63 -2.62 0.58 -11.19
CA LEU A 63 -1.62 0.77 -12.24
C LEU A 63 -2.12 1.84 -13.22
N ILE A 64 -1.21 2.70 -13.69
CA ILE A 64 -1.41 3.57 -14.84
C ILE A 64 -0.28 3.29 -15.82
N ASP A 65 -0.62 2.97 -17.06
CA ASP A 65 0.33 2.66 -18.14
C ASP A 65 1.39 1.63 -17.73
N GLY A 66 0.94 0.61 -16.99
CA GLY A 66 1.76 -0.49 -16.51
C GLY A 66 2.65 -0.17 -15.31
N GLN A 67 2.49 1.00 -14.67
CA GLN A 67 3.28 1.42 -13.51
C GLN A 67 2.41 1.63 -12.28
N LEU A 68 2.89 1.20 -11.11
CA LEU A 68 2.17 1.39 -9.84
C LEU A 68 1.92 2.87 -9.55
N GLN A 69 0.70 3.17 -9.10
CA GLN A 69 0.28 4.51 -8.73
C GLN A 69 -0.60 4.49 -7.48
N GLY A 70 -0.35 5.45 -6.58
CA GLY A 70 -1.12 5.60 -5.36
C GLY A 70 -0.83 4.51 -4.35
N GLU A 71 -1.80 4.20 -3.50
CA GLU A 71 -1.63 3.25 -2.40
C GLU A 71 -1.74 1.80 -2.87
N VAL A 72 -0.77 0.98 -2.46
CA VAL A 72 -0.82 -0.48 -2.50
C VAL A 72 -1.05 -0.99 -1.08
N VAL A 73 -2.03 -1.87 -0.93
CA VAL A 73 -2.38 -2.49 0.36
C VAL A 73 -2.06 -3.97 0.32
N SER A 74 -1.27 -4.45 1.27
CA SER A 74 -0.90 -5.86 1.43
C SER A 74 -1.65 -6.50 2.60
N TYR A 75 -1.93 -7.79 2.46
CA TYR A 75 -2.73 -8.57 3.40
C TYR A 75 -2.05 -9.88 3.81
N ASP A 76 -2.30 -10.30 5.06
CA ASP A 76 -1.90 -11.61 5.54
C ASP A 76 -2.90 -12.72 5.13
N GLY A 77 -2.72 -13.92 5.71
CA GLY A 77 -3.53 -15.10 5.36
C GLY A 77 -4.95 -15.07 5.91
N TYR A 78 -5.26 -14.06 6.72
CA TYR A 78 -6.53 -13.83 7.42
C TYR A 78 -7.17 -12.50 6.97
N ALA A 79 -6.69 -11.93 5.86
CA ALA A 79 -7.16 -10.67 5.28
C ALA A 79 -6.93 -9.42 6.16
N ARG A 80 -6.00 -9.48 7.12
CA ARG A 80 -5.57 -8.32 7.89
C ARG A 80 -4.53 -7.54 7.10
N VAL A 81 -4.58 -6.21 7.20
CA VAL A 81 -3.60 -5.34 6.53
C VAL A 81 -2.26 -5.48 7.24
N THR A 82 -1.21 -5.77 6.47
CA THR A 82 0.16 -5.86 7.00
C THR A 82 1.02 -4.68 6.58
N ARG A 83 0.65 -4.03 5.48
CA ARG A 83 1.44 -2.94 4.88
C ARG A 83 0.57 -2.06 3.99
N THR A 84 0.73 -0.76 4.08
CA THR A 84 0.32 0.20 3.04
C THR A 84 1.55 0.93 2.54
N GLU A 85 1.68 1.08 1.23
CA GLU A 85 2.81 1.77 0.61
C GLU A 85 2.32 2.60 -0.58
N HIS A 86 2.76 3.85 -0.65
CA HIS A 86 2.42 4.73 -1.75
C HIS A 86 3.45 4.65 -2.88
N PHE A 87 2.98 4.67 -4.11
CA PHE A 87 3.77 4.62 -5.33
C PHE A 87 3.47 5.80 -6.24
N LYS A 88 4.50 6.23 -6.95
CA LYS A 88 4.41 7.16 -8.08
C LYS A 88 5.31 6.67 -9.20
N ASP A 89 4.75 6.53 -10.39
CA ASP A 89 5.48 6.13 -11.61
C ASP A 89 6.31 4.84 -11.39
N GLY A 90 5.68 3.86 -10.72
CA GLY A 90 6.27 2.55 -10.44
C GLY A 90 7.28 2.53 -9.30
N LYS A 91 7.54 3.65 -8.62
CA LYS A 91 8.51 3.75 -7.51
C LYS A 91 7.82 4.10 -6.19
N PRO A 92 8.29 3.61 -5.04
CA PRO A 92 7.84 4.08 -3.73
C PRO A 92 7.94 5.61 -3.63
N HIS A 93 6.83 6.26 -3.28
CA HIS A 93 6.75 7.71 -3.15
C HIS A 93 5.58 8.08 -2.23
N GLY A 94 5.90 8.64 -1.06
CA GLY A 94 4.94 8.91 0.00
C GLY A 94 5.12 7.97 1.19
N ILE A 95 4.05 7.79 1.96
CA ILE A 95 4.10 7.08 3.24
C ILE A 95 4.12 5.57 3.04
N LEU A 96 4.99 4.91 3.79
CA LEU A 96 4.95 3.50 4.10
C LEU A 96 4.46 3.33 5.54
N THR A 97 3.51 2.43 5.75
CA THR A 97 3.11 1.97 7.08
C THR A 97 3.09 0.43 7.11
N LYS A 98 3.70 -0.17 8.13
CA LYS A 98 3.59 -1.59 8.45
C LYS A 98 2.79 -1.77 9.72
N PHE A 99 2.11 -2.90 9.82
CA PHE A 99 1.21 -3.20 10.93
C PHE A 99 1.56 -4.55 11.56
N TYR A 100 1.45 -4.60 12.88
CA TYR A 100 1.41 -5.84 13.63
C TYR A 100 0.11 -6.61 13.37
N GLU A 101 0.06 -7.84 13.87
CA GLU A 101 -1.06 -8.76 13.68
C GLU A 101 -2.39 -8.22 14.24
N ASP A 102 -2.34 -7.43 15.31
CA ASP A 102 -3.49 -6.78 15.93
C ASP A 102 -3.92 -5.47 15.25
N GLY A 103 -3.18 -5.04 14.21
CA GLY A 103 -3.43 -3.80 13.47
C GLY A 103 -2.76 -2.56 14.06
N THR A 104 -2.00 -2.68 15.16
CA THR A 104 -1.17 -1.56 15.64
C THR A 104 -0.03 -1.28 14.67
N VAL A 105 0.41 -0.03 14.61
CA VAL A 105 1.50 0.38 13.70
C VAL A 105 2.81 -0.21 14.19
N GLU A 106 3.48 -0.97 13.34
CA GLU A 106 4.83 -1.51 13.60
C GLU A 106 5.89 -0.49 13.19
N GLU A 107 5.80 0.02 11.97
CA GLU A 107 6.81 0.89 11.39
C GLU A 107 6.15 1.90 10.45
N GLN A 108 6.60 3.14 10.48
CA GLN A 108 6.15 4.18 9.57
C GLN A 108 7.32 5.03 9.08
N GLY A 109 7.31 5.36 7.80
CA GLY A 109 8.32 6.19 7.17
C GLY A 109 7.86 6.75 5.84
N GLN A 110 8.76 7.44 5.15
CA GLN A 110 8.48 8.05 3.86
C GLN A 110 9.54 7.67 2.83
N PHE A 111 9.08 7.47 1.60
CA PHE A 111 9.92 7.37 0.40
C PHE A 111 9.75 8.60 -0.50
N GLU A 112 10.81 8.97 -1.19
CA GLU A 112 10.79 9.91 -2.29
C GLU A 112 11.54 9.30 -3.48
N ALA A 113 10.83 9.08 -4.59
CA ALA A 113 11.39 8.55 -5.84
C ALA A 113 12.11 7.19 -5.69
N GLY A 114 11.63 6.37 -4.76
CA GLY A 114 12.16 5.05 -4.45
C GLY A 114 13.15 5.01 -3.28
N GLU A 115 13.55 6.16 -2.74
CA GLU A 115 14.55 6.24 -1.67
C GLU A 115 13.91 6.65 -0.34
N ALA A 116 14.29 5.99 0.75
CA ALA A 116 13.84 6.33 2.10
C ALA A 116 14.39 7.71 2.51
N VAL A 117 13.50 8.57 3.02
CA VAL A 117 13.80 9.94 3.40
C VAL A 117 13.14 10.32 4.72
N GLY A 118 13.77 11.26 5.42
CA GLY A 118 13.20 11.89 6.60
C GLY A 118 13.13 10.95 7.80
N LYS A 119 12.12 11.18 8.64
CA LYS A 119 11.92 10.48 9.90
C LYS A 119 11.27 9.12 9.68
N TRP A 120 11.76 8.12 10.39
CA TRP A 120 11.23 6.77 10.47
C TRP A 120 10.96 6.42 11.93
N LEU A 121 9.81 5.81 12.17
CA LEU A 121 9.35 5.43 13.49
C LEU A 121 9.13 3.93 13.50
N LEU A 122 9.69 3.25 14.50
CA LEU A 122 9.42 1.85 14.81
C LEU A 122 8.79 1.81 16.19
N TYR A 123 7.75 1.01 16.36
CA TYR A 123 7.03 0.83 17.61
C TYR A 123 7.19 -0.61 18.11
N TYR A 124 6.91 -0.83 19.39
CA TYR A 124 6.66 -2.14 19.97
C TYR A 124 5.20 -2.56 19.72
N GLU A 125 4.87 -3.85 19.90
CA GLU A 125 3.48 -4.34 19.82
C GLU A 125 2.54 -3.66 20.82
N SER A 126 3.06 -3.15 21.94
CA SER A 126 2.30 -2.33 22.89
C SER A 126 1.91 -0.95 22.35
N GLY A 127 2.45 -0.54 21.20
CA GLY A 127 2.34 0.80 20.63
C GLY A 127 3.34 1.81 21.19
N ALA A 128 4.20 1.40 22.14
CA ALA A 128 5.29 2.25 22.64
C ALA A 128 6.34 2.49 21.54
N LEU A 129 6.90 3.69 21.46
CA LEU A 129 7.96 4.00 20.48
C LEU A 129 9.20 3.18 20.82
N ALA A 130 9.73 2.45 19.84
CA ALA A 130 10.95 1.63 19.97
C ALA A 130 12.17 2.32 19.35
N ARG A 131 11.98 3.04 18.24
CA ARG A 131 13.05 3.76 17.53
C ARG A 131 12.52 4.97 16.79
N GLU A 132 13.19 6.10 16.95
CA GLU A 132 13.14 7.22 16.00
C GLU A 132 14.46 7.25 15.21
N SER A 133 14.39 7.11 13.89
CA SER A 133 15.54 7.14 12.99
C SER A 133 15.34 8.16 11.89
N PHE A 134 16.44 8.60 11.26
CA PHE A 134 16.40 9.53 10.13
C PHE A 134 17.21 8.98 8.97
N HIS A 135 16.68 9.17 7.77
CA HIS A 135 17.24 8.67 6.52
C HIS A 135 17.36 9.77 5.48
N LYS A 136 18.39 9.67 4.65
CA LYS A 136 18.59 10.50 3.47
C LYS A 136 19.10 9.63 2.33
N ASN A 137 18.29 9.51 1.28
CA ASN A 137 18.60 8.72 0.09
C ASN A 137 18.98 7.27 0.46
N ASP A 138 18.09 6.59 1.18
CA ASP A 138 18.25 5.23 1.72
C ASP A 138 19.32 5.03 2.80
N ARG A 139 20.07 6.08 3.16
CA ARG A 139 21.16 5.98 4.14
C ARG A 139 20.75 6.54 5.49
N PRO A 140 21.13 5.88 6.60
CA PRO A 140 21.09 6.49 7.93
C PRO A 140 21.76 7.87 7.95
N GLU A 141 21.06 8.86 8.49
CA GLU A 141 21.54 10.24 8.61
C GLU A 141 21.02 10.84 9.92
N GLY A 142 21.81 11.68 10.59
CA GLY A 142 21.39 12.35 11.83
C GLY A 142 21.30 11.42 13.05
N GLN A 143 20.65 11.90 14.11
CA GLN A 143 20.55 11.16 15.36
C GLN A 143 19.44 10.12 15.32
N TRP A 144 19.78 8.87 15.59
CA TRP A 144 18.85 7.80 15.87
C TRP A 144 18.70 7.64 17.38
N THR A 145 17.48 7.52 17.85
CA THR A 145 17.15 7.32 19.26
C THR A 145 16.41 6.01 19.41
N TYR A 146 16.90 5.16 20.32
CA TYR A 146 16.29 3.90 20.69
C TYR A 146 15.69 4.04 22.07
N PHE A 147 14.51 3.48 22.25
CA PHE A 147 13.74 3.58 23.48
C PHE A 147 13.52 2.19 24.08
N ASN A 148 13.36 2.12 25.39
CA ASN A 148 12.76 0.98 26.05
C ASN A 148 11.23 1.12 25.99
N GLU A 149 10.51 0.04 26.30
CA GLU A 149 9.05 0.00 26.22
C GLU A 149 8.35 0.94 27.24
N ASP A 150 9.04 1.34 28.31
CA ASP A 150 8.58 2.36 29.26
C ASP A 150 8.78 3.81 28.76
N GLY A 151 9.32 3.98 27.55
CA GLY A 151 9.62 5.26 26.92
C GLY A 151 10.96 5.88 27.32
N THR A 152 11.75 5.25 28.19
CA THR A 152 13.09 5.74 28.53
C THR A 152 14.05 5.55 27.36
N ILE A 153 15.00 6.48 27.21
CA ILE A 153 16.03 6.36 26.17
C ILE A 153 16.97 5.22 26.53
N LYS A 154 17.03 4.23 25.65
CA LYS A 154 17.97 3.11 25.73
C LYS A 154 19.33 3.49 25.19
N GLU A 155 19.37 4.14 24.03
CA GLU A 155 20.61 4.50 23.33
C GLU A 155 20.35 5.63 22.32
N THR A 156 21.38 6.45 22.06
CA THR A 156 21.40 7.35 20.91
C THR A 156 22.63 7.08 20.07
N ARG A 157 22.49 7.22 18.74
CA ARG A 157 23.58 7.08 17.78
C ARG A 157 23.50 8.19 16.76
N VAL A 158 24.63 8.76 16.34
CA VAL A 158 24.64 9.76 15.26
C VAL A 158 25.18 9.11 14.01
N TYR A 159 24.46 9.28 12.89
CA TYR A 159 24.87 8.77 11.59
C TYR A 159 25.16 9.92 10.63
N LYS A 160 26.14 9.71 9.74
CA LYS A 160 26.42 10.59 8.63
C LYS A 160 26.77 9.78 7.39
N ASN A 161 26.04 9.99 6.30
CA ASN A 161 26.21 9.24 5.05
C ASN A 161 26.15 7.71 5.25
N GLY A 162 25.29 7.24 6.15
CA GLY A 162 25.11 5.83 6.46
C GLY A 162 26.14 5.23 7.42
N GLN A 163 27.10 6.01 7.91
CA GLN A 163 28.11 5.56 8.87
C GLN A 163 27.79 6.10 10.25
N TRP A 164 27.87 5.24 11.27
CA TRP A 164 27.81 5.67 12.66
C TRP A 164 29.07 6.49 12.99
N ILE A 165 28.88 7.63 13.62
CA ILE A 165 29.93 8.48 14.15
C ILE A 165 29.73 8.59 15.67
N GLU A 166 30.80 8.29 16.39
CA GLU A 166 30.89 8.41 17.86
C GLU A 166 31.35 9.82 18.24
#